data_AF-A0A443SJQ5-F1
#
_entry.id   AF-A0A443SJQ5-F1
#
_cell.length_a   1.000
_cell.length_b   1.000
_cell.length_c   1.000
_cell.angle_alpha   90.00
_cell.angle_beta   90.00
_cell.angle_gamma   90.00
#
_symmetry.space_group_name_H-M   'P 1'
#
loop_
_entity.id
_entity.type
_entity.pdbx_description
1 polymer ?
#
loop_
_entity_poly.entity_id
_entity_poly.type
_entity_poly.pdbx_seq_one_letter_code
_entity_poly.pdbx_strand_id
1 'polypeptide(L)'
;MRKLTVLCISISATGHVNATIGIGCALRKRGHRVVYAAERSYEGFYEKYGFEEKIYDEKENQDKVVSGREWRQFTIDNVKLINNTVVNSYQFLCDIFTRFIGCAKFCNARIEEIVKEVKPDLIIEDRVMLPIPALLASGVPIIKLVSLNPLFLIDDENVPPAFLGMPTNDDSEWDRHRKIYRASMKNNVDLSEQTK
;
A
#
# COMPACT_ATOMS: atom_id res chain seq x y z
N MET A 1 -13.79 7.80 28.15
CA MET A 1 -12.71 7.51 27.18
C MET A 1 -12.07 8.82 26.74
N ARG A 2 -10.74 8.89 26.67
CA ARG A 2 -10.04 10.06 26.09
C ARG A 2 -10.34 10.14 24.60
N LYS A 3 -10.68 11.34 24.11
CA LYS A 3 -10.82 11.60 22.67
C LYS A 3 -9.43 11.63 22.04
N LEU A 4 -9.27 10.91 20.93
CA LEU A 4 -8.02 10.83 20.17
C LEU A 4 -8.24 11.44 18.79
N THR A 5 -7.18 12.00 18.22
CA THR A 5 -7.09 12.36 16.81
C THR A 5 -6.34 11.26 16.07
N VAL A 6 -7.00 10.64 15.10
CA VAL A 6 -6.44 9.55 14.30
C VAL A 6 -6.26 10.03 12.86
N LEU A 7 -5.03 9.91 12.35
CA LEU A 7 -4.72 10.17 10.95
C LEU A 7 -4.73 8.84 10.18
N CYS A 8 -5.63 8.71 9.22
CA CYS A 8 -5.71 7.56 8.32
C CYS A 8 -5.03 7.89 6.99
N ILE A 9 -4.27 6.95 6.46
CA ILE A 9 -3.70 7.03 5.11
C ILE A 9 -3.75 5.67 4.45
N SER A 10 -4.11 5.63 3.17
CA SER A 10 -4.16 4.40 2.39
C SER A 10 -3.58 4.61 0.99
N ILE A 11 -3.27 3.53 0.29
CA ILE A 11 -3.10 3.60 -1.16
C ILE A 11 -4.42 4.05 -1.79
N SER A 12 -4.33 4.80 -2.89
CA SER A 12 -5.46 5.30 -3.70
C SER A 12 -6.19 4.19 -4.49
N ALA A 13 -6.41 3.03 -3.90
CA ALA A 13 -7.11 1.90 -4.51
C ALA A 13 -8.28 1.44 -3.63
N THR A 14 -9.37 1.05 -4.29
CA THR A 14 -10.69 0.84 -3.65
C THR A 14 -10.65 -0.14 -2.47
N GLY A 15 -9.84 -1.20 -2.54
CA GLY A 15 -9.69 -2.17 -1.44
C GLY A 15 -9.14 -1.52 -0.16
N HIS A 16 -8.03 -0.79 -0.28
CA HIS A 16 -7.35 -0.13 0.85
C HIS A 16 -8.21 1.01 1.44
N VAL A 17 -8.85 1.79 0.57
CA VAL A 17 -9.76 2.86 0.97
C VAL A 17 -10.94 2.31 1.78
N ASN A 18 -11.59 1.24 1.30
CA ASN A 18 -12.72 0.65 2.00
C ASN A 18 -12.32 0.04 3.36
N ALA A 19 -11.15 -0.61 3.42
CA ALA A 19 -10.64 -1.19 4.66
C ALA A 19 -10.44 -0.12 5.74
N THR A 20 -9.81 1.00 5.38
CA THR A 20 -9.60 2.11 6.32
C THR A 20 -10.90 2.80 6.71
N ILE A 21 -11.88 2.95 5.81
CA ILE A 21 -13.21 3.52 6.13
C ILE A 21 -13.94 2.71 7.20
N GLY A 22 -13.90 1.38 7.11
CA GLY A 22 -14.51 0.51 8.12
C GLY A 22 -14.01 0.82 9.54
N ILE A 23 -12.69 0.97 9.67
CA ILE A 23 -12.05 1.31 10.94
C ILE A 23 -12.37 2.76 11.36
N GLY A 24 -12.28 3.71 10.43
CA GLY A 24 -12.59 5.12 10.69
C GLY A 24 -14.02 5.33 11.20
N CYS A 25 -14.99 4.63 10.61
CA CYS A 25 -16.39 4.66 11.03
C CYS A 25 -16.56 4.14 12.47
N ALA A 26 -15.89 3.03 12.80
CA ALA A 26 -15.92 2.47 14.15
C ALA A 26 -15.27 3.41 15.18
N LEU A 27 -14.17 4.09 14.83
CA LEU A 27 -13.50 5.06 15.70
C LEU A 27 -14.34 6.32 15.93
N ARG A 28 -14.99 6.85 14.88
CA ARG A 28 -15.90 8.00 15.03
C ARG A 28 -17.11 7.68 15.88
N LYS A 29 -17.72 6.50 15.74
CA LYS A 29 -18.81 6.04 16.63
C LYS A 29 -18.42 6.02 18.10
N ARG A 30 -17.11 5.87 18.40
CA ARG A 30 -16.54 5.94 19.75
C ARG A 30 -16.15 7.36 20.18
N GLY A 31 -16.40 8.38 19.36
CA GLY A 31 -16.16 9.79 19.67
C GLY A 31 -14.78 10.32 19.28
N HIS A 32 -13.94 9.53 18.59
CA HIS A 32 -12.62 9.98 18.12
C HIS A 32 -12.74 10.88 16.89
N ARG A 33 -11.78 11.81 16.73
CA ARG A 33 -11.62 12.60 15.49
C ARG A 33 -10.79 11.78 14.51
N VAL A 34 -11.29 11.60 13.29
CA VAL A 34 -10.62 10.82 12.25
C VAL A 34 -10.42 11.72 11.04
N VAL A 35 -9.16 11.90 10.63
CA VAL A 35 -8.75 12.72 9.49
C VAL A 35 -8.10 11.80 8.47
N TYR A 36 -8.44 11.94 7.20
CA TYR A 36 -7.81 11.21 6.11
C TYR A 36 -6.78 12.07 5.40
N ALA A 37 -5.54 11.59 5.31
CA ALA A 37 -4.64 12.04 4.26
C ALA A 37 -5.13 11.38 2.96
N ALA A 38 -5.81 12.16 2.12
CA ALA A 38 -6.44 11.69 0.90
C ALA A 38 -5.58 12.08 -0.30
N GLU A 39 -5.25 11.11 -1.14
CA GLU A 39 -4.67 11.41 -2.44
C GLU A 39 -5.73 12.14 -3.30
N ARG A 40 -5.29 13.12 -4.10
CA ARG A 40 -6.16 14.04 -4.85
C ARG A 40 -7.29 13.38 -5.66
N SER A 41 -7.11 12.18 -6.19
CA SER A 41 -8.17 11.44 -6.90
C SER A 41 -9.36 11.02 -6.02
N TYR A 42 -9.21 11.06 -4.70
CA TYR A 42 -10.24 10.80 -3.69
C TYR A 42 -10.71 12.06 -2.95
N GLU A 43 -10.36 13.25 -3.42
CA GLU A 43 -10.83 14.50 -2.82
C GLU A 43 -12.37 14.56 -2.78
N GLY A 44 -12.92 14.84 -1.60
CA GLY A 44 -14.36 14.86 -1.29
C GLY A 44 -15.01 13.48 -1.16
N PHE A 45 -14.25 12.39 -1.24
CA PHE A 45 -14.79 11.04 -1.11
C PHE A 45 -15.10 10.66 0.33
N TYR A 46 -14.19 10.95 1.26
CA TYR A 46 -14.31 10.66 2.69
C TYR A 46 -15.27 11.63 3.40
N GLU A 47 -15.43 12.85 2.89
CA GLU A 47 -16.42 13.82 3.39
C GLU A 47 -17.85 13.26 3.38
N LYS A 48 -18.20 12.41 2.41
CA LYS A 48 -19.51 11.74 2.32
C LYS A 48 -19.79 10.80 3.51
N TYR A 49 -18.72 10.32 4.15
CA TYR A 49 -18.77 9.53 5.38
C TYR A 49 -18.56 10.41 6.63
N GLY A 50 -18.46 11.73 6.46
CA GLY A 50 -18.30 12.76 7.47
C GLY A 50 -16.88 12.88 8.04
N PHE A 51 -15.87 12.40 7.33
CA PHE A 51 -14.47 12.56 7.73
C PHE A 51 -13.88 13.89 7.24
N GLU A 52 -12.87 14.37 7.95
CA GLU A 52 -12.04 15.49 7.50
C GLU A 52 -10.97 14.98 6.52
N GLU A 53 -10.64 15.76 5.51
CA GLU A 53 -9.65 15.41 4.49
C GLU A 53 -8.46 16.39 4.47
N LYS A 54 -7.28 15.83 4.23
CA LYS A 54 -6.05 16.56 3.96
C LYS A 54 -5.45 16.04 2.66
N ILE A 55 -5.51 16.87 1.64
CA ILE A 55 -5.16 16.45 0.28
C ILE A 55 -3.65 16.46 0.07
N TYR A 56 -3.16 15.42 -0.60
CA TYR A 56 -1.79 15.32 -1.10
C TYR A 56 -1.76 14.73 -2.51
N ASP A 57 -0.64 14.92 -3.18
CA ASP A 57 -0.38 14.40 -4.53
C ASP A 57 0.70 13.32 -4.48
N GLU A 58 0.59 12.32 -5.35
CA GLU A 58 1.59 11.26 -5.52
C GLU A 58 2.44 11.46 -6.79
N LYS A 59 2.05 12.39 -7.67
CA LYS A 59 2.77 12.77 -8.90
C LYS A 59 2.44 14.22 -9.31
N GLU A 60 3.26 14.81 -10.17
CA GLU A 60 3.01 16.13 -10.74
C GLU A 60 1.76 16.13 -11.65
N ASN A 61 0.99 17.24 -11.65
CA ASN A 61 -0.23 17.43 -12.45
C ASN A 61 -1.26 16.29 -12.29
N GLN A 62 -1.48 15.83 -11.05
CA GLN A 62 -2.46 14.80 -10.77
C GLN A 62 -3.89 15.35 -10.92
N ASP A 63 -4.67 14.77 -11.83
CA ASP A 63 -6.09 15.11 -11.99
C ASP A 63 -6.95 14.39 -10.93
N LYS A 64 -8.17 14.91 -10.68
CA LYS A 64 -9.18 14.27 -9.81
C LYS A 64 -9.75 12.96 -10.38
N VAL A 65 -9.13 12.37 -11.41
CA VAL A 65 -9.59 11.12 -12.01
C VAL A 65 -9.34 10.00 -11.02
N VAL A 66 -10.41 9.44 -10.44
CA VAL A 66 -10.35 8.32 -9.47
C VAL A 66 -9.32 7.27 -9.88
N SER A 67 -8.26 7.16 -9.08
CA SER A 67 -7.09 6.28 -9.30
C SER A 67 -7.47 4.81 -9.55
N GLY A 68 -8.63 4.36 -9.05
CA GLY A 68 -9.18 3.03 -9.36
C GLY A 68 -9.32 2.75 -10.87
N ARG A 69 -9.51 3.76 -11.71
CA ARG A 69 -9.51 3.60 -13.18
C ARG A 69 -8.11 3.36 -13.75
N GLU A 70 -7.10 4.04 -13.22
CA GLU A 70 -5.69 3.79 -13.58
C GLU A 70 -5.29 2.37 -13.19
N TRP A 71 -5.63 1.93 -11.97
CA TRP A 71 -5.38 0.55 -11.52
C TRP A 71 -6.11 -0.49 -12.36
N ARG A 72 -7.35 -0.22 -12.77
CA ARG A 72 -8.10 -1.10 -13.68
C ARG A 72 -7.39 -1.24 -15.01
N GLN A 73 -6.96 -0.14 -15.62
CA GLN A 73 -6.26 -0.18 -16.90
C GLN A 73 -4.91 -0.90 -16.78
N PHE A 74 -4.14 -0.56 -15.74
CA PHE A 74 -2.89 -1.26 -15.41
C PHE A 74 -3.10 -2.77 -15.25
N THR A 75 -4.18 -3.20 -14.59
CA THR A 75 -4.51 -4.63 -14.45
C THR A 75 -4.83 -5.28 -15.79
N ILE A 76 -5.59 -4.59 -16.65
CA ILE A 76 -5.92 -5.08 -18.00
C ILE A 76 -4.64 -5.23 -18.85
N ASP A 77 -3.78 -4.22 -18.83
CA ASP A 77 -2.55 -4.20 -19.63
C ASP A 77 -1.56 -5.30 -19.19
N ASN A 78 -1.58 -5.65 -17.90
CA ASN A 78 -0.71 -6.66 -17.32
C ASN A 78 -1.37 -8.04 -17.17
N VAL A 79 -2.63 -8.23 -17.58
CA VAL A 79 -3.34 -9.50 -17.39
C VAL A 79 -2.63 -10.68 -18.05
N LYS A 80 -1.91 -10.43 -19.14
CA LYS A 80 -1.11 -11.44 -19.84
C LYS A 80 0.11 -11.88 -19.03
N LEU A 81 0.66 -11.01 -18.18
CA LEU A 81 1.76 -11.36 -17.26
C LEU A 81 1.26 -12.20 -16.08
N ILE A 82 -0.01 -12.04 -15.69
CA ILE A 82 -0.65 -12.84 -14.63
C ILE A 82 -0.85 -14.30 -15.05
N ASN A 83 -0.98 -14.58 -16.36
CA ASN A 83 -1.06 -15.93 -16.93
C ASN A 83 0.31 -16.56 -17.27
N ASN A 84 1.41 -15.87 -16.98
CA ASN A 84 2.75 -16.33 -17.33
C ASN A 84 3.51 -16.87 -16.11
N THR A 85 4.70 -17.40 -16.39
CA THR A 85 5.65 -17.99 -15.43
C THR A 85 5.94 -17.09 -14.23
N VAL A 86 6.29 -17.73 -13.10
CA VAL A 86 6.59 -17.08 -11.81
C VAL A 86 7.64 -15.95 -11.91
N VAL A 87 8.53 -16.00 -12.90
CA VAL A 87 9.55 -14.97 -13.16
C VAL A 87 8.92 -13.63 -13.60
N ASN A 88 7.91 -13.67 -14.47
CA ASN A 88 7.22 -12.46 -14.92
C ASN A 88 6.43 -11.81 -13.77
N SER A 89 5.98 -12.60 -12.80
CA SER A 89 5.35 -12.10 -11.58
C SER A 89 6.33 -11.28 -10.72
N TYR A 90 7.61 -11.63 -10.67
CA TYR A 90 8.60 -10.86 -9.91
C TYR A 90 8.93 -9.52 -10.55
N GLN A 91 9.12 -9.47 -11.88
CA GLN A 91 9.36 -8.20 -12.56
C GLN A 91 8.19 -7.23 -12.34
N PHE A 92 6.96 -7.74 -12.44
CA PHE A 92 5.76 -6.97 -12.16
C PHE A 92 5.73 -6.41 -10.72
N LEU A 93 6.15 -7.20 -9.72
CA LEU A 93 6.28 -6.74 -8.33
C LEU A 93 7.34 -5.64 -8.18
N CYS A 94 8.51 -5.81 -8.82
CA CYS A 94 9.57 -4.80 -8.81
C CYS A 94 9.11 -3.47 -9.40
N ASP A 95 8.35 -3.51 -10.50
CA ASP A 95 7.79 -2.31 -11.15
C ASP A 95 6.78 -1.60 -10.23
N ILE A 96 5.91 -2.37 -9.56
CA ILE A 96 4.97 -1.85 -8.56
C ILE A 96 5.72 -1.19 -7.39
N PHE A 97 6.76 -1.83 -6.86
CA PHE A 97 7.54 -1.25 -5.75
C PHE A 97 8.27 0.02 -6.17
N THR A 98 8.86 0.04 -7.37
CA THR A 98 9.50 1.24 -7.93
C THR A 98 8.51 2.39 -8.02
N ARG A 99 7.29 2.13 -8.49
CA ARG A 99 6.21 3.13 -8.51
C ARG A 99 5.87 3.63 -7.11
N PHE A 100 5.71 2.73 -6.14
CA PHE A 100 5.40 3.14 -4.75
C PHE A 100 6.52 3.95 -4.10
N ILE A 101 7.79 3.62 -4.36
CA ILE A 101 8.95 4.40 -3.90
C ILE A 101 8.92 5.80 -4.53
N GLY A 102 8.64 5.90 -5.83
CA GLY A 102 8.48 7.17 -6.53
C GLY A 102 7.41 8.05 -5.89
N CYS A 103 6.21 7.48 -5.69
CA CYS A 103 5.10 8.18 -5.03
C CYS A 103 5.47 8.61 -3.60
N ALA A 104 6.08 7.72 -2.80
CA ALA A 104 6.48 8.02 -1.44
C ALA A 104 7.51 9.16 -1.36
N LYS A 105 8.47 9.20 -2.29
CA LYS A 105 9.44 10.31 -2.39
C LYS A 105 8.75 11.64 -2.71
N PHE A 106 7.82 11.63 -3.65
CA PHE A 106 7.10 12.82 -4.07
C PHE A 106 6.20 13.39 -2.97
N CYS A 107 5.39 12.54 -2.33
CA CYS A 107 4.42 13.01 -1.34
C CYS A 107 5.02 13.27 0.05
N ASN A 108 6.27 12.85 0.32
CA ASN A 108 6.87 12.86 1.66
C ASN A 108 6.76 14.22 2.36
N ALA A 109 7.15 15.31 1.68
CA ALA A 109 7.12 16.66 2.25
C ALA A 109 5.70 17.09 2.63
N ARG A 110 4.72 16.85 1.73
CA ARG A 110 3.32 17.21 1.99
C ARG A 110 2.72 16.39 3.14
N ILE A 111 3.06 15.11 3.24
CA ILE A 111 2.61 14.26 4.35
C ILE A 111 3.19 14.75 5.69
N GLU A 112 4.46 15.19 5.70
CA GLU A 112 5.07 15.78 6.90
C GLU A 112 4.31 17.03 7.38
N GLU A 113 3.92 17.92 6.45
CA GLU A 113 3.08 19.08 6.76
C GLU A 113 1.72 18.66 7.32
N ILE A 114 1.06 17.67 6.72
CA ILE A 114 -0.23 17.16 7.18
C ILE A 114 -0.13 16.64 8.61
N VAL A 115 0.93 15.91 8.95
CA VAL A 115 1.16 15.43 10.32
C VAL A 115 1.33 16.60 11.29
N LYS A 116 2.09 17.64 10.91
CA LYS A 116 2.28 18.87 11.73
C LYS A 116 0.98 19.67 11.92
N GLU A 117 0.15 19.75 10.88
CA GLU A 117 -1.15 20.43 10.90
C GLU A 117 -2.16 19.67 11.78
N VAL A 118 -2.27 18.36 11.59
CA VAL A 118 -3.30 17.52 12.23
C VAL A 118 -2.95 17.18 13.67
N LYS A 119 -1.65 17.01 13.97
CA LYS A 119 -1.13 16.56 15.28
C LYS A 119 -1.84 15.29 15.79
N PRO A 120 -1.77 14.17 15.05
CA PRO A 120 -2.46 12.95 15.43
C PRO A 120 -1.88 12.32 16.69
N ASP A 121 -2.73 11.69 17.51
CA ASP A 121 -2.33 10.81 18.61
C ASP A 121 -1.97 9.40 18.10
N LEU A 122 -2.48 9.02 16.93
CA LEU A 122 -2.34 7.69 16.32
C LEU A 122 -2.42 7.80 14.79
N ILE A 123 -1.60 7.04 14.08
CA ILE A 123 -1.64 6.91 12.62
C ILE A 123 -2.10 5.51 12.25
N ILE A 124 -3.04 5.40 11.30
CA ILE A 124 -3.44 4.13 10.68
C ILE A 124 -3.02 4.17 9.23
N GLU A 125 -2.20 3.22 8.82
CA GLU A 125 -1.56 3.22 7.52
C GLU A 125 -1.84 1.91 6.77
N ASP A 126 -2.61 2.00 5.68
CA ASP A 126 -2.88 0.89 4.75
C ASP A 126 -2.20 1.14 3.41
N ARG A 127 -0.87 1.08 3.43
CA ARG A 127 -0.06 1.05 2.20
C ARG A 127 0.71 -0.25 2.12
N VAL A 128 0.85 -0.78 0.91
CA VAL A 128 1.54 -2.04 0.64
C VAL A 128 3.04 -1.85 0.89
N MET A 129 3.58 -2.66 1.80
CA MET A 129 5.01 -2.84 2.14
C MET A 129 5.81 -1.63 2.66
N LEU A 130 5.71 -0.47 2.02
CA LEU A 130 6.57 0.68 2.31
C LEU A 130 5.77 1.83 2.92
N PRO A 131 6.01 2.17 4.20
CA PRO A 131 5.48 3.39 4.78
C PRO A 131 6.15 4.62 4.20
N ILE A 132 5.46 5.75 4.23
CA ILE A 132 6.03 7.04 3.86
C ILE A 132 7.00 7.46 4.96
N PRO A 133 8.26 7.82 4.65
CA PRO A 133 9.27 8.15 5.66
C PRO A 133 8.82 9.22 6.66
N ALA A 134 8.09 10.24 6.22
CA ALA A 134 7.51 11.28 7.08
C ALA A 134 6.60 10.73 8.20
N LEU A 135 5.87 9.63 7.96
CA LEU A 135 5.04 9.01 8.98
C LEU A 135 5.91 8.35 10.04
N LEU A 136 6.96 7.62 9.64
CA LEU A 136 7.91 7.00 10.57
C LEU A 136 8.68 8.05 11.38
N ALA A 137 9.10 9.14 10.73
CA ALA A 137 9.82 10.24 11.37
C ALA A 137 8.96 11.07 12.33
N SER A 138 7.63 10.94 12.29
CA SER A 138 6.72 11.72 13.13
C SER A 138 6.81 11.41 14.64
N GLY A 139 7.32 10.22 15.00
CA GLY A 139 7.33 9.75 16.39
C GLY A 139 5.95 9.37 16.95
N VAL A 140 4.89 9.47 16.14
CA VAL A 140 3.52 9.08 16.51
C VAL A 140 3.38 7.56 16.37
N PRO A 141 2.67 6.86 17.28
CA PRO A 141 2.37 5.44 17.12
C PRO A 141 1.65 5.15 15.79
N ILE A 142 2.13 4.15 15.07
CA ILE A 142 1.57 3.74 13.77
C ILE A 142 0.99 2.34 13.88
N ILE A 143 -0.25 2.18 13.44
CA ILE A 143 -0.88 0.88 13.21
C ILE A 143 -0.80 0.60 11.71
N LYS A 144 -0.06 -0.44 11.36
CA LYS A 144 -0.06 -0.98 9.99
C LYS A 144 -1.34 -1.77 9.77
N LEU A 145 -2.23 -1.25 8.93
CA LEU A 145 -3.39 -2.00 8.46
C LEU A 145 -2.99 -2.80 7.23
N VAL A 146 -3.28 -4.09 7.25
CA VAL A 146 -2.99 -5.00 6.15
C VAL A 146 -4.31 -5.53 5.61
N SER A 147 -4.78 -4.93 4.52
CA SER A 147 -6.03 -5.29 3.85
C SER A 147 -5.86 -6.37 2.77
N LEU A 148 -4.66 -6.51 2.24
CA LEU A 148 -4.28 -7.62 1.36
C LEU A 148 -4.08 -8.92 2.15
N ASN A 149 -3.91 -10.03 1.42
CA ASN A 149 -3.48 -11.28 2.02
C ASN A 149 -2.19 -11.06 2.85
N PRO A 150 -2.14 -11.52 4.11
CA PRO A 150 -1.05 -11.18 5.04
C PRO A 150 0.23 -12.01 4.84
N LEU A 151 0.28 -12.90 3.84
CA LEU A 151 1.39 -13.85 3.65
C LEU A 151 2.74 -13.15 3.51
N PHE A 152 2.77 -11.93 2.98
CA PHE A 152 4.01 -11.14 2.87
C PHE A 152 4.59 -10.68 4.21
N LEU A 153 3.83 -10.76 5.30
CA LEU A 153 4.32 -10.48 6.67
C LEU A 153 4.96 -11.70 7.33
N ILE A 154 4.77 -12.89 6.74
CA ILE A 154 5.13 -14.16 7.35
C ILE A 154 6.32 -14.73 6.57
N ASP A 155 7.51 -14.68 7.16
CA ASP A 155 8.68 -15.39 6.64
C ASP A 155 8.82 -16.75 7.35
N ASP A 156 7.94 -17.68 7.00
CA ASP A 156 7.91 -19.05 7.53
C ASP A 156 8.03 -20.06 6.38
N GLU A 157 8.76 -21.16 6.59
CA GLU A 157 8.98 -22.23 5.61
C GLU A 157 7.70 -23.06 5.36
N ASN A 158 6.78 -23.11 6.32
CA ASN A 158 5.54 -23.89 6.25
C ASN A 158 4.41 -23.19 5.48
N VAL A 159 4.65 -21.99 4.96
CA VAL A 159 3.68 -21.25 4.15
C VAL A 159 4.25 -20.97 2.76
N PRO A 160 3.41 -20.83 1.72
CA PRO A 160 3.92 -20.51 0.40
C PRO A 160 4.61 -19.13 0.34
N PRO A 161 5.54 -18.90 -0.59
CA PRO A 161 6.10 -17.57 -0.82
C PRO A 161 5.00 -16.57 -1.25
N ALA A 162 5.06 -15.36 -0.70
CA ALA A 162 4.06 -14.33 -0.97
C ALA A 162 4.03 -13.91 -2.46
N PHE A 163 2.87 -13.41 -2.91
CA PHE A 163 2.60 -12.85 -4.26
C PHE A 163 2.57 -13.81 -5.43
N LEU A 164 3.01 -15.05 -5.27
CA LEU A 164 3.19 -15.98 -6.39
C LEU A 164 2.01 -16.91 -6.64
N GLY A 165 1.00 -16.90 -5.76
CA GLY A 165 -0.15 -17.78 -5.90
C GLY A 165 0.20 -19.27 -5.86
N MET A 166 1.30 -19.63 -5.19
CA MET A 166 1.79 -21.00 -5.09
C MET A 166 0.81 -21.91 -4.34
N PRO A 167 0.74 -23.20 -4.70
CA PRO A 167 -0.11 -24.16 -4.00
C PRO A 167 0.29 -24.29 -2.52
N THR A 168 -0.70 -24.54 -1.65
CA THR A 168 -0.48 -24.76 -0.21
C THR A 168 -0.20 -26.23 0.14
N ASN A 169 -0.39 -27.13 -0.82
CA ASN A 169 -0.26 -28.59 -0.65
C ASN A 169 0.98 -29.17 -1.36
N ASP A 170 1.80 -28.34 -2.00
CA ASP A 170 3.02 -28.72 -2.68
C ASP A 170 4.09 -27.64 -2.46
N ASP A 171 5.12 -28.00 -1.69
CA ASP A 171 6.20 -27.12 -1.26
C ASP A 171 7.49 -27.28 -2.08
N SER A 172 7.49 -28.16 -3.10
CA SER A 172 8.70 -28.59 -3.80
C SER A 172 9.52 -27.43 -4.40
N GLU A 173 8.84 -26.38 -4.87
CA GLU A 173 9.47 -25.21 -5.49
C GLU A 173 9.51 -23.97 -4.58
N TRP A 174 9.00 -24.03 -3.34
CA TRP A 174 8.91 -22.85 -2.47
C TRP A 174 10.27 -22.24 -2.18
N ASP A 175 11.27 -23.05 -1.84
CA ASP A 175 12.62 -22.60 -1.54
C ASP A 175 13.32 -21.93 -2.73
N ARG A 176 13.13 -22.50 -3.92
CA ARG A 176 13.66 -21.93 -5.17
C ARG A 176 13.09 -20.54 -5.39
N HIS A 177 11.77 -20.39 -5.26
CA HIS A 177 11.09 -19.12 -5.43
C HIS A 177 11.44 -18.09 -4.34
N ARG A 178 11.63 -18.51 -3.08
CA ARG A 178 12.14 -17.60 -2.03
C ARG A 178 13.51 -17.03 -2.39
N LYS A 179 14.41 -17.85 -2.94
CA LYS A 179 15.74 -17.41 -3.38
C LYS A 179 15.66 -16.41 -4.53
N ILE A 180 14.85 -16.69 -5.55
CA ILE A 180 14.64 -15.78 -6.69
C ILE A 180 14.06 -14.45 -6.22
N TYR A 181 13.01 -14.48 -5.39
CA TYR A 181 12.41 -13.27 -4.80
C TYR A 181 13.42 -12.42 -4.03
N ARG A 182 14.21 -13.05 -3.14
CA ARG A 182 15.22 -12.35 -2.34
C ARG A 182 16.34 -11.78 -3.23
N ALA A 183 16.66 -12.42 -4.36
CA ALA A 183 17.63 -11.93 -5.31
C ALA A 183 17.10 -10.73 -6.13
N SER A 184 15.85 -10.81 -6.61
CA SER A 184 15.21 -9.75 -7.41
C SER A 184 14.97 -8.47 -6.59
N MET A 185 14.79 -8.58 -5.28
CA MET A 185 14.64 -7.43 -4.39
C MET A 185 15.97 -6.76 -4.00
N LYS A 186 17.11 -7.47 -4.12
CA LYS A 186 18.44 -6.95 -3.72
C LYS A 186 19.15 -6.20 -4.83
N ASN A 187 18.94 -6.62 -6.07
CA ASN A 187 19.57 -6.05 -7.24
C ASN A 187 18.43 -5.81 -8.23
N ASN A 188 18.42 -4.67 -8.94
CA ASN A 188 17.61 -4.50 -10.15
C ASN A 188 18.13 -5.47 -11.24
N VAL A 189 18.04 -6.78 -11.00
CA VAL A 189 18.55 -7.82 -11.90
C VAL A 189 17.54 -7.98 -13.02
N ASP A 190 18.04 -7.86 -14.24
CA ASP A 190 17.35 -8.38 -15.41
C ASP A 190 17.20 -9.90 -15.26
N LEU A 191 16.00 -10.35 -14.89
CA LEU A 191 15.69 -11.76 -14.63
C LEU A 191 15.60 -12.60 -15.91
N SER A 192 15.81 -12.00 -17.10
CA SER A 192 15.75 -12.71 -18.38
C SER A 192 16.82 -13.82 -18.51
N GLU A 193 17.96 -13.69 -17.81
CA GLU A 193 19.07 -14.65 -17.90
C GLU A 193 18.95 -15.87 -16.98
N GLN A 194 18.03 -15.90 -16.01
CA GLN A 194 17.90 -17.03 -15.07
C GLN A 194 17.06 -18.21 -15.62
N THR A 195 16.83 -18.24 -16.92
CA THR A 195 15.89 -19.17 -17.59
C THR A 195 16.57 -20.28 -18.40
N LYS A 196 17.81 -20.67 -18.07
CA LYS A 196 18.41 -21.91 -18.60
C LYS A 196 18.51 -22.97 -17.52
#